data_AF-A0A418VC68-F1
#
_entry.id   AF-A0A418VC68-F1
#
_cell.length_a   1.000
_cell.length_b   1.000
_cell.length_c   1.000
_cell.angle_alpha   90.00
_cell.angle_beta   90.00
_cell.angle_gamma   90.00
#
_symmetry.space_group_name_H-M   'P 1'
#
loop_
_entity.id
_entity.type
_entity.pdbx_description
1 polymer ?
#
loop_
_entity_poly.entity_id
_entity_poly.type
_entity_poly.pdbx_seq_one_letter_code
_entity_poly.pdbx_strand_id
1 'polypeptide(L)'
;MPWTEVGETVTLYRPTGLQELKLVIESGFRRWPARLPDQPIFYPVLNFEYAEEIARDWNAKRNDPPVGFVTAFEVRSDMATKYEIQVVGAQERHQELWVPAEDLEAFNDAIVGQIRVMAHYAAEGFTVKIDPATHLPEGLQ
;
A
#
# COMPACT_ATOMS: atom_id res chain seq x y z
N MET A 1 -18.81 15.46 -2.44
CA MET A 1 -17.95 14.32 -2.78
C MET A 1 -17.07 14.03 -1.58
N PRO A 2 -16.83 12.77 -1.20
CA PRO A 2 -16.08 12.42 0.01
C PRO A 2 -14.60 12.85 -0.05
N TRP A 3 -14.09 13.13 -1.24
CA TRP A 3 -12.83 13.80 -1.44
C TRP A 3 -12.93 15.27 -1.02
N THR A 4 -12.27 15.64 0.08
CA THR A 4 -12.24 17.04 0.56
C THR A 4 -11.05 17.73 -0.11
N GLU A 5 -11.26 18.90 -0.72
CA GLU A 5 -10.26 19.74 -1.43
C GLU A 5 -9.06 18.97 -1.99
N VAL A 6 -9.26 18.31 -3.13
CA VAL A 6 -8.22 17.50 -3.75
C VAL A 6 -7.25 18.40 -4.50
N GLY A 7 -5.98 18.39 -4.09
CA GLY A 7 -4.88 19.02 -4.83
C GLY A 7 -4.60 18.31 -6.16
N GLU A 8 -3.45 18.55 -6.80
CA GLU A 8 -3.06 17.81 -8.02
C GLU A 8 -2.89 16.30 -7.76
N THR A 9 -2.49 15.93 -6.54
CA THR A 9 -2.36 14.53 -6.11
C THR A 9 -3.11 14.26 -4.81
N VAL A 10 -3.41 12.98 -4.59
CA VAL A 10 -3.83 12.42 -3.31
C VAL A 10 -2.75 11.48 -2.78
N THR A 11 -2.55 11.49 -1.47
CA THR A 11 -1.72 10.47 -0.82
C THR A 11 -2.60 9.27 -0.48
N LEU A 12 -2.16 8.10 -0.93
CA LEU A 12 -2.77 6.82 -0.58
C LEU A 12 -1.73 5.96 0.12
N TYR A 13 -2.22 5.00 0.89
CA TYR A 13 -1.40 4.06 1.62
C TYR A 13 -1.70 2.65 1.18
N ARG A 14 -0.72 1.76 1.32
CA ARG A 14 -0.95 0.33 1.13
C ARG A 14 -0.15 -0.48 2.15
N PRO A 15 -0.82 -1.29 2.99
CA PRO A 15 -0.16 -2.30 3.78
C PRO A 15 0.32 -3.43 2.86
N THR A 16 1.52 -3.94 3.08
CA THR A 16 2.10 -4.98 2.23
C THR A 16 2.95 -5.97 3.03
N GLY A 17 3.13 -7.17 2.47
CA GLY A 17 4.07 -8.18 2.97
C GLY A 17 5.41 -8.12 2.25
N LEU A 18 6.37 -8.96 2.66
CA LEU A 18 7.70 -8.95 2.07
C LEU A 18 7.71 -9.31 0.57
N GLN A 19 6.90 -10.26 0.12
CA GLN A 19 6.90 -10.67 -1.29
C GLN A 19 6.44 -9.54 -2.21
N GLU A 20 5.34 -8.86 -1.86
CA GLU A 20 4.82 -7.77 -2.68
C GLU A 20 5.75 -6.54 -2.59
N LEU A 21 6.35 -6.25 -1.42
CA LEU A 21 7.37 -5.19 -1.30
C LEU A 21 8.58 -5.44 -2.21
N LYS A 22 9.05 -6.69 -2.34
CA LYS A 22 10.16 -7.01 -3.27
C LYS A 22 9.83 -6.65 -4.72
N LEU A 23 8.60 -6.92 -5.17
CA LEU A 23 8.16 -6.56 -6.52
C LEU A 23 8.09 -5.03 -6.71
N VAL A 24 7.71 -4.30 -5.66
CA VAL A 24 7.76 -2.83 -5.65
C VAL A 24 9.21 -2.34 -5.77
N ILE A 25 10.14 -2.94 -5.04
CA ILE A 25 11.59 -2.62 -5.12
C ILE A 25 12.13 -2.90 -6.52
N GLU A 26 11.80 -4.06 -7.10
CA GLU A 26 12.21 -4.45 -8.46
C GLU A 26 11.69 -3.48 -9.53
N SER A 27 10.54 -2.84 -9.30
CA SER A 27 10.02 -1.77 -10.17
C SER A 27 10.68 -0.39 -9.94
N GLY A 28 11.65 -0.29 -9.03
CA GLY A 28 12.28 0.98 -8.65
C GLY A 28 11.39 1.88 -7.79
N PHE A 29 10.48 1.28 -7.02
CA PHE A 29 9.46 1.95 -6.20
C PHE A 29 8.47 2.79 -7.02
N ARG A 30 8.17 2.40 -8.26
CA ARG A 30 7.28 3.17 -9.13
C ARG A 30 5.94 2.50 -9.37
N ARG A 31 5.83 1.19 -9.16
CA ARG A 31 4.66 0.41 -9.57
C ARG A 31 4.29 -0.65 -8.55
N TRP A 32 2.99 -0.87 -8.42
CA TRP A 32 2.44 -2.05 -7.79
C TRP A 32 2.42 -3.21 -8.79
N PRO A 33 2.72 -4.45 -8.35
CA PRO A 33 2.69 -5.62 -9.23
C PRO A 33 1.27 -5.93 -9.68
N ALA A 34 1.14 -6.52 -10.88
CA ALA A 34 -0.13 -7.03 -11.39
C ALA A 34 -0.79 -7.98 -10.38
N ARG A 35 -2.13 -7.88 -10.26
CA ARG A 35 -2.89 -8.79 -9.39
C ARG A 35 -2.89 -10.19 -9.97
N LEU A 36 -2.94 -11.18 -9.07
CA LEU A 36 -3.17 -12.57 -9.49
C LEU A 36 -4.60 -12.72 -10.05
N PRO A 37 -4.87 -13.70 -10.92
CA PRO A 37 -6.20 -13.88 -11.52
C PRO A 37 -7.36 -14.03 -10.52
N ASP A 38 -7.08 -14.51 -9.32
CA ASP A 38 -8.03 -14.66 -8.21
C ASP A 38 -8.21 -13.38 -7.37
N GLN A 39 -7.46 -12.33 -7.67
CA GLN A 39 -7.47 -11.05 -6.95
C GLN A 39 -8.07 -9.96 -7.86
N PRO A 40 -9.41 -9.80 -7.86
CA PRO A 40 -10.10 -8.96 -8.84
C PRO A 40 -9.84 -7.45 -8.66
N ILE A 41 -9.31 -7.06 -7.50
CA ILE A 41 -9.07 -5.66 -7.15
C ILE A 41 -7.69 -5.44 -6.54
N PHE A 42 -7.16 -4.25 -6.81
CA PHE A 42 -6.13 -3.57 -6.05
C PHE A 42 -6.81 -2.55 -5.12
N TYR A 43 -6.46 -2.58 -3.83
CA TYR A 43 -7.09 -1.69 -2.85
C TYR A 43 -6.04 -0.95 -2.03
N PRO A 44 -5.82 0.35 -2.32
CA PRO A 44 -5.12 1.24 -1.43
C PRO A 44 -6.10 1.88 -0.42
N VAL A 45 -5.59 2.22 0.75
CA VAL A 45 -6.36 2.85 1.83
C VAL A 45 -6.05 4.34 1.92
N LEU A 46 -6.97 5.10 2.51
CA LEU A 46 -6.91 6.57 2.49
C LEU A 46 -6.11 7.20 3.63
N ASN A 47 -5.78 6.43 4.68
CA ASN A 47 -5.05 6.95 5.84
C ASN A 47 -4.01 5.96 6.37
N PHE A 48 -3.02 6.52 7.07
CA PHE A 48 -1.90 5.77 7.61
C PHE A 48 -2.35 4.80 8.70
N GLU A 49 -3.24 5.23 9.59
CA GLU A 49 -3.69 4.49 10.76
C GLU A 49 -4.34 3.16 10.37
N TYR A 50 -5.13 3.16 9.28
CA TYR A 50 -5.73 1.95 8.76
C TYR A 50 -4.70 1.03 8.09
N ALA A 51 -3.74 1.60 7.34
CA ALA A 51 -2.63 0.82 6.79
C ALA A 51 -1.77 0.19 7.90
N GLU A 52 -1.49 0.93 8.97
CA GLU A 52 -0.76 0.45 10.15
C GLU A 52 -1.50 -0.71 10.83
N GLU A 53 -2.80 -0.57 11.05
CA GLU A 53 -3.61 -1.65 11.64
C GLU A 53 -3.50 -2.93 10.81
N ILE A 54 -3.66 -2.84 9.49
CA ILE A 54 -3.56 -4.02 8.62
C ILE A 54 -2.13 -4.60 8.65
N ALA A 55 -1.11 -3.75 8.52
CA ALA A 55 0.28 -4.19 8.50
C ALA A 55 0.67 -4.90 9.81
N ARG A 56 0.31 -4.33 10.95
CA ARG A 56 0.65 -4.85 12.29
C ARG A 56 -0.22 -6.03 12.70
N ASP A 57 -1.53 -5.93 12.51
CA ASP A 57 -2.47 -6.89 13.09
C ASP A 57 -2.85 -8.03 12.14
N TRP A 58 -2.58 -7.87 10.84
CA TRP A 58 -2.85 -8.89 9.83
C TRP A 58 -1.58 -9.39 9.14
N ASN A 59 -0.83 -8.53 8.44
CA ASN A 59 0.32 -8.96 7.64
C ASN A 59 1.43 -9.55 8.50
N ALA A 60 1.86 -8.84 9.55
CA ALA A 60 2.92 -9.32 10.44
C ALA A 60 2.58 -10.66 11.12
N LYS A 61 1.30 -10.94 11.37
CA LYS A 61 0.87 -12.15 12.09
C LYS A 61 0.55 -13.34 11.17
N ARG A 62 0.25 -13.10 9.89
CA ARG A 62 -0.30 -14.13 8.99
C ARG A 62 0.50 -14.37 7.73
N ASN A 63 1.33 -13.41 7.33
CA ASN A 63 2.24 -13.63 6.21
C ASN A 63 3.37 -14.56 6.65
N ASP A 64 3.92 -15.28 5.68
CA ASP A 64 5.20 -15.95 5.79
C ASP A 64 6.14 -15.32 4.75
N PRO A 65 7.18 -14.57 5.13
CA PRO A 65 7.64 -14.37 6.51
C PRO A 65 6.76 -13.38 7.31
N PRO A 66 6.78 -13.45 8.66
CA PRO A 66 5.83 -12.74 9.54
C PRO A 66 6.22 -11.25 9.73
N VAL A 67 6.07 -10.49 8.65
CA VAL A 67 6.35 -9.05 8.59
C VAL A 67 5.29 -8.32 7.76
N GLY A 68 4.91 -7.13 8.23
CA GLY A 68 4.07 -6.18 7.50
C GLY A 68 4.77 -4.84 7.36
N PHE A 69 4.49 -4.14 6.25
CA PHE A 69 5.01 -2.82 5.96
C PHE A 69 3.86 -1.88 5.64
N VAL A 70 4.01 -0.60 6.00
CA VAL A 70 3.13 0.46 5.54
C VAL A 70 3.85 1.22 4.44
N THR A 71 3.21 1.37 3.30
CA THR A 71 3.70 2.22 2.22
C THR A 71 2.79 3.41 1.99
N ALA A 72 3.35 4.50 1.47
CA ALA A 72 2.63 5.68 1.04
C ALA A 72 3.08 6.08 -0.37
N PHE A 73 2.14 6.55 -1.18
CA PHE A 73 2.42 7.01 -2.54
C PHE A 73 1.41 8.08 -2.97
N GLU A 74 1.85 8.96 -3.86
CA GLU A 74 0.99 10.00 -4.42
C GLU A 74 0.42 9.53 -5.75
N VAL A 75 -0.86 9.77 -5.97
CA VAL A 75 -1.55 9.48 -7.24
C VAL A 75 -2.20 10.76 -7.73
N ARG A 76 -2.15 11.02 -9.04
CA ARG A 76 -2.90 12.14 -9.61
C ARG A 76 -4.37 12.05 -9.21
N SER A 77 -4.92 13.15 -8.72
CA SER A 77 -6.28 13.21 -8.21
C SER A 77 -7.31 12.82 -9.26
N ASP A 78 -7.07 13.21 -10.52
CA ASP A 78 -7.93 12.89 -11.67
C ASP A 78 -8.07 11.38 -11.93
N MET A 79 -7.08 10.58 -11.54
CA MET A 79 -7.14 9.12 -11.59
C MET A 79 -7.81 8.56 -10.34
N ALA A 80 -7.38 8.98 -9.16
CA ALA A 80 -7.87 8.42 -7.90
C ALA A 80 -9.38 8.65 -7.71
N THR A 81 -9.89 9.83 -8.08
CA THR A 81 -11.32 10.18 -7.91
C THR A 81 -12.26 9.45 -8.87
N LYS A 82 -11.74 8.65 -9.81
CA LYS A 82 -12.56 7.77 -10.65
C LYS A 82 -13.15 6.60 -9.87
N TYR A 83 -12.52 6.24 -8.74
CA TYR A 83 -12.93 5.14 -7.89
C TYR A 83 -13.73 5.69 -6.70
N GLU A 84 -14.81 5.00 -6.37
CA GLU A 84 -15.61 5.34 -5.19
C GLU A 84 -14.85 4.97 -3.91
N ILE A 85 -14.93 5.84 -2.90
CA ILE A 85 -14.40 5.54 -1.57
C ILE A 85 -15.34 4.51 -0.91
N GLN A 86 -14.80 3.32 -0.68
CA GLN A 86 -15.47 2.24 0.01
C GLN A 86 -15.22 2.34 1.51
N VAL A 87 -16.24 2.06 2.31
CA VAL A 87 -16.15 2.03 3.78
C VAL A 87 -16.38 0.60 4.25
N VAL A 88 -15.33 -0.05 4.75
CA VAL A 88 -15.35 -1.47 5.16
C VAL A 88 -15.39 -1.68 6.69
N GLY A 89 -15.63 -0.60 7.44
CA GLY A 89 -15.89 -0.65 8.87
C GLY A 89 -16.20 0.74 9.44
N ALA A 90 -15.38 1.25 10.35
CA ALA A 90 -15.60 2.57 10.92
C ALA A 90 -15.49 3.66 9.85
N GLN A 91 -16.53 4.46 9.68
CA GLN A 91 -16.72 5.38 8.54
C GLN A 91 -15.57 6.36 8.29
N GLU A 92 -14.95 6.86 9.36
CA GLU A 92 -13.86 7.84 9.29
C GLU A 92 -12.46 7.19 9.20
N ARG A 93 -12.38 5.86 9.35
CA ARG A 93 -11.10 5.15 9.52
C ARG A 93 -10.86 4.09 8.45
N HIS A 94 -11.86 3.27 8.11
CA HIS A 94 -11.72 2.14 7.19
C HIS A 94 -12.17 2.50 5.79
N GLN A 95 -11.44 3.43 5.19
CA GLN A 95 -11.69 3.94 3.85
C GLN A 95 -10.65 3.39 2.88
N GLU A 96 -11.14 2.84 1.76
CA GLU A 96 -10.30 2.27 0.70
C GLU A 96 -10.87 2.54 -0.69
N LEU A 97 -10.02 2.45 -1.70
CA LEU A 97 -10.45 2.43 -3.10
C LEU A 97 -10.47 0.99 -3.59
N TRP A 98 -11.41 0.65 -4.46
CA TRP A 98 -11.39 -0.61 -5.20
C TRP A 98 -11.06 -0.34 -6.66
N VAL A 99 -9.78 -0.50 -7.00
CA VAL A 99 -9.28 -0.39 -8.37
C VAL A 99 -9.34 -1.77 -9.02
N PRO A 100 -10.08 -1.98 -10.13
CA PRO A 100 -10.09 -3.24 -10.83
C PRO A 100 -8.68 -3.69 -11.23
N ALA A 101 -8.42 -5.00 -11.22
CA ALA A 101 -7.11 -5.54 -11.57
C ALA A 101 -6.65 -5.11 -12.98
N GLU A 102 -7.59 -5.01 -13.92
CA GLU A 102 -7.36 -4.55 -15.29
C GLU A 102 -6.97 -3.06 -15.38
N ASP A 103 -7.37 -2.25 -14.41
CA ASP A 103 -7.09 -0.81 -14.35
C ASP A 103 -5.75 -0.51 -13.65
N LEU A 104 -5.16 -1.49 -12.97
CA LEU A 104 -3.98 -1.29 -12.13
C LEU A 104 -2.79 -0.71 -12.91
N GLU A 105 -2.65 -1.07 -14.19
CA GLU A 105 -1.57 -0.53 -15.02
C GLU A 105 -1.77 0.97 -15.28
N ALA A 106 -2.98 1.40 -15.63
CA ALA A 106 -3.31 2.81 -15.78
C ALA A 106 -3.20 3.57 -14.45
N PHE A 107 -3.56 2.91 -13.34
CA PHE A 107 -3.41 3.46 -12.00
C PHE A 107 -1.93 3.66 -11.62
N ASN A 108 -1.06 2.70 -11.96
CA ASN A 108 0.39 2.81 -11.80
C ASN A 108 0.97 3.99 -12.61
N ASP A 109 0.50 4.20 -13.84
CA ASP A 109 0.88 5.37 -14.66
C ASP A 109 0.44 6.72 -14.05
N ALA A 110 -0.46 6.69 -13.06
CA ALA A 110 -0.89 7.85 -12.31
C ALA A 110 -0.13 8.09 -11.01
N ILE A 111 0.77 7.17 -10.61
CA ILE A 111 1.64 7.37 -9.44
C ILE A 111 2.64 8.49 -9.75
N VAL A 112 2.70 9.46 -8.84
CA VAL A 112 3.65 10.57 -8.88
C VAL A 112 4.75 10.30 -7.86
N GLY A 113 6.01 10.44 -8.27
CA GLY A 113 7.13 10.14 -7.39
C GLY A 113 7.29 8.64 -7.12
N GLN A 114 7.76 8.30 -5.93
CA GLN A 114 8.04 6.92 -5.51
C GLN A 114 7.08 6.47 -4.42
N ILE A 115 6.83 5.16 -4.40
CA ILE A 115 6.23 4.47 -3.26
C ILE A 115 7.27 4.47 -2.12
N ARG A 116 6.91 5.08 -1.00
CA ARG A 116 7.77 5.20 0.19
C ARG A 116 7.35 4.17 1.23
N VAL A 117 8.31 3.52 1.86
CA VAL A 117 8.04 2.68 3.05
C VAL A 117 8.05 3.59 4.27
N MET A 118 6.94 3.60 5.00
CA MET A 118 6.68 4.53 6.11
C MET A 118 6.81 3.89 7.48
N ALA A 119 6.60 2.57 7.56
CA ALA A 119 6.73 1.80 8.81
C ALA A 119 6.88 0.31 8.50
N HIS A 120 7.36 -0.44 9.50
CA HIS A 120 7.42 -1.90 9.48
C HIS A 120 6.97 -2.48 10.82
N TYR A 121 6.42 -3.69 10.78
CA TYR A 121 5.98 -4.46 11.94
C TYR A 121 6.41 -5.90 11.73
N ALA A 122 7.39 -6.33 12.51
CA ALA A 122 7.87 -7.71 12.53
C ALA A 122 7.24 -8.45 13.72
N ALA A 123 6.72 -9.65 13.50
CA ALA A 123 6.29 -10.52 14.58
C ALA A 123 7.35 -11.59 14.89
N GLU A 124 7.08 -12.41 15.90
CA GLU A 124 7.95 -13.53 16.27
C GLU A 124 8.21 -14.44 15.07
N GLY A 125 9.48 -14.80 14.85
CA GLY A 125 9.91 -15.60 13.70
C GLY A 125 10.49 -14.80 12.54
N PHE A 126 10.32 -13.47 12.51
CA PHE A 126 11.05 -12.63 11.55
C PHE A 126 12.46 -12.32 12.09
N THR A 127 13.49 -12.84 11.43
CA THR A 127 14.89 -12.77 11.91
C THR A 127 15.79 -11.82 11.11
N VAL A 128 15.30 -11.29 9.99
CA VAL A 128 16.06 -10.35 9.16
C VAL A 128 16.05 -8.97 9.84
N LYS A 129 17.21 -8.33 9.95
CA LYS A 129 17.29 -6.97 10.48
C LYS A 129 16.64 -5.98 9.51
N ILE A 130 15.97 -4.98 10.06
CA ILE A 130 15.36 -3.89 9.30
C ILE A 130 16.10 -2.60 9.64
N ASP A 131 16.47 -1.85 8.61
CA ASP A 131 17.04 -0.52 8.78
C ASP A 131 15.95 0.45 9.25
N PRO A 132 16.09 1.08 10.43
CA PRO A 132 15.07 1.97 10.96
C PRO A 132 14.89 3.26 10.14
N ALA A 133 15.86 3.65 9.31
CA ALA A 133 15.77 4.85 8.48
C ALA A 133 14.96 4.63 7.20
N THR A 134 15.07 3.44 6.60
CA THR A 134 14.41 3.09 5.33
C THR A 134 13.22 2.18 5.52
N HIS A 135 13.10 1.52 6.68
CA HIS A 135 12.17 0.43 6.97
C HIS A 135 12.33 -0.80 6.06
N LEU A 136 13.44 -0.90 5.34
CA LEU A 136 13.74 -2.02 4.46
C LEU A 136 14.56 -3.09 5.19
N PRO A 137 14.28 -4.39 4.93
CA PRO A 137 15.15 -5.46 5.39
C PRO A 137 16.57 -5.33 4.81
N GLU A 138 17.58 -5.71 5.60
CA GLU A 138 18.96 -5.78 5.11
C GLU A 138 19.06 -6.60 3.81
N GLY A 139 19.77 -6.07 2.81
CA GLY A 139 19.91 -6.67 1.48
C GLY A 139 18.81 -6.32 0.47
N LEU A 140 17.82 -5.50 0.86
CA LEU A 140 16.76 -5.00 -0.01
C LEU A 140 16.73 -3.46 -0.12
N GLN A 141 17.84 -2.80 0.21
CA GLN A 141 18.04 -1.35 0.16
C GLN A 141 18.42 -0.86 -1.24
#